data_AF-S8CAK5-F1
#
_entry.id   AF-S8CAK5-F1
#
_cell.length_a   1.000
_cell.length_b   1.000
_cell.length_c   1.000
_cell.angle_alpha   90.00
_cell.angle_beta   90.00
_cell.angle_gamma   90.00
#
_symmetry.space_group_name_H-M   'P 1'
#
loop_
_entity.id
_entity.type
_entity.pdbx_description
1 polymer ?
#
loop_
_entity_poly.entity_id
_entity_poly.type
_entity_poly.pdbx_seq_one_letter_code
_entity_poly.pdbx_strand_id
1 'polypeptide(L)'
;GNCPIGKYYRAMSRVLPSAGGMKLRCPPAVVAARTALSKTTFARQLRPQPLPEKILAVSLLGMAVNVPLGIWREHVQKFSPPWFAAIHAAVPLIAMLRKSVLMPKEAMAVTIAASILGQTIGSRAERRRLKTARR
;
A
#
# COMPACT_ATOMS: atom_id res chain seq x y z
N GLY A 1 7.32 18.71 9.30
CA GLY A 1 5.93 18.31 9.60
C GLY A 1 5.93 17.20 10.63
N ASN A 2 5.03 17.26 11.62
CA ASN A 2 4.95 16.27 12.70
C ASN A 2 4.52 14.89 12.14
N CYS A 3 5.22 13.82 12.50
CA CYS A 3 4.79 12.49 12.08
C CYS A 3 3.49 12.07 12.76
N PRO A 4 2.59 11.36 12.04
CA PRO A 4 1.46 10.67 12.67
C PRO A 4 1.90 9.70 13.78
N ILE A 5 3.08 9.06 13.64
CA ILE A 5 3.62 8.17 14.67
C ILE A 5 4.00 8.90 15.96
N GLY A 6 4.33 10.19 15.86
CA GLY A 6 4.62 11.05 17.01
C GLY A 6 3.42 11.25 17.93
N LYS A 7 2.18 11.06 17.44
CA LYS A 7 0.98 11.04 18.30
C LYS A 7 0.99 9.84 19.25
N TYR A 8 1.36 8.66 18.74
CA TYR A 8 1.42 7.44 19.55
C TYR A 8 2.59 7.50 20.52
N TYR A 9 3.76 7.99 20.09
CA TYR A 9 4.91 8.15 20.98
C TYR A 9 4.64 9.13 22.13
N ARG A 10 3.94 10.25 21.85
CA ARG A 10 3.47 11.20 22.88
C ARG A 10 2.37 10.63 23.78
N ALA A 11 1.59 9.66 23.29
CA ALA A 11 0.64 8.94 24.12
C ALA A 11 1.37 7.95 25.04
N MET A 12 2.37 7.24 24.51
CA MET A 12 3.20 6.28 25.25
C MET A 12 4.13 6.95 26.27
N SER A 13 4.53 8.21 26.07
CA SER A 13 5.34 8.94 27.06
C SER A 13 4.63 9.18 28.39
N ARG A 14 3.30 8.95 28.45
CA ARG A 14 2.54 8.94 29.71
C ARG A 14 2.73 7.65 30.51
N VAL A 15 3.14 6.56 29.85
CA VAL A 15 3.32 5.22 30.44
C VAL A 15 4.81 4.88 30.58
N LEU A 16 5.63 5.31 29.63
CA LEU A 16 7.09 5.14 29.61
C LEU A 16 7.75 6.53 29.60
N PRO A 17 8.16 7.07 30.78
CA PRO A 17 8.74 8.41 30.89
C PRO A 17 9.97 8.62 30.01
N SER A 18 10.73 7.55 29.75
CA SER A 18 11.91 7.55 28.86
C SER A 18 11.59 7.77 27.38
N ALA A 19 10.33 7.64 26.97
CA ALA A 19 9.86 7.98 25.62
C ALA A 19 9.46 9.46 25.49
N GLY A 20 9.41 10.22 26.59
CA GLY A 20 9.07 11.64 26.60
C GLY A 20 10.24 12.52 26.17
N GLY A 21 10.39 12.76 24.86
CA GLY A 21 11.39 13.74 24.38
C GLY A 21 11.85 13.57 22.93
N MET A 22 11.61 12.42 22.30
CA MET A 22 12.04 12.21 20.91
C MET A 22 11.16 13.01 19.94
N LYS A 23 11.73 14.05 19.31
CA LYS A 23 11.15 14.71 18.14
C LYS A 23 11.27 13.79 16.92
N LEU A 24 10.34 12.86 16.78
CA LEU A 24 10.25 11.98 15.62
C LEU A 24 9.93 12.79 14.37
N ARG A 25 10.96 13.01 13.53
CA ARG A 25 10.82 13.58 12.19
C ARG A 25 10.51 12.45 11.21
N CYS A 26 9.64 12.73 10.25
CA CYS A 26 9.30 11.74 9.24
C CYS A 26 10.45 11.68 8.24
N PRO A 27 10.85 10.47 7.80
CA PRO A 27 11.87 10.33 6.78
C PRO A 27 11.52 11.21 5.57
N PRO A 28 12.46 12.08 5.11
CA PRO A 28 12.17 13.05 4.06
C PRO A 28 11.69 12.39 2.77
N ALA A 29 12.21 11.20 2.44
CA ALA A 29 11.78 10.40 1.30
C ALA A 29 10.28 10.03 1.35
N VAL A 30 9.77 9.61 2.51
CA VAL A 30 8.35 9.25 2.69
C VAL A 30 7.46 10.49 2.57
N VAL A 31 7.91 11.62 3.12
CA VAL A 31 7.19 12.89 3.01
C VAL A 31 7.17 13.38 1.56
N ALA A 32 8.30 13.31 0.86
CA ALA A 32 8.42 13.69 -0.55
C ALA A 32 7.55 12.82 -1.45
N ALA A 33 7.62 11.50 -1.29
CA ALA A 33 6.81 10.55 -2.05
C ALA A 33 5.31 10.79 -1.83
N ARG A 34 4.88 10.95 -0.57
CA ARG A 34 3.48 11.24 -0.27
C ARG A 34 3.04 12.59 -0.85
N THR A 35 3.90 13.61 -0.76
CA THR A 35 3.61 14.93 -1.32
C THR A 35 3.48 14.86 -2.84
N ALA A 36 4.38 14.15 -3.52
CA ALA A 36 4.30 13.91 -4.96
C ALA A 36 2.99 13.21 -5.35
N LEU A 37 2.66 12.10 -4.68
CA LEU A 37 1.40 11.37 -4.89
C LEU A 37 0.18 12.27 -4.66
N SER A 38 0.23 13.13 -3.63
CA SER A 38 -0.87 14.03 -3.29
C SER A 38 -1.10 15.14 -4.33
N LYS A 39 -0.09 15.46 -5.15
CA LYS A 39 -0.14 16.45 -6.23
C LYS A 39 -0.54 15.84 -7.58
N THR A 40 -0.62 14.51 -7.70
CA THR A 40 -1.09 13.87 -8.93
C THR A 40 -2.52 14.31 -9.27
N THR A 41 -2.83 14.39 -10.57
CA THR A 41 -4.18 14.73 -11.06
C THR A 41 -5.21 13.73 -10.54
N PHE A 42 -4.86 12.44 -10.54
CA PHE A 42 -5.66 11.37 -9.95
C PHE A 42 -6.03 11.67 -8.50
N ALA A 43 -5.05 11.94 -7.62
CA ALA A 43 -5.34 12.18 -6.21
C ALA A 43 -6.15 13.47 -5.98
N ARG A 44 -5.94 14.51 -6.80
CA ARG A 44 -6.73 15.75 -6.72
C ARG A 44 -8.19 15.53 -7.12
N GLN A 45 -8.43 14.79 -8.19
CA GLN A 45 -9.77 14.47 -8.67
C GLN A 45 -10.52 13.50 -7.76
N LEU A 46 -9.83 12.54 -7.13
CA LEU A 46 -10.47 11.55 -6.27
C LEU A 46 -10.85 12.08 -4.87
N ARG A 47 -10.22 13.15 -4.38
CA ARG A 47 -10.50 13.72 -3.05
C ARG A 47 -11.93 14.25 -2.86
N PRO A 48 -12.54 14.99 -3.79
CA PRO A 48 -13.91 15.46 -3.62
C PRO A 48 -14.97 14.36 -3.78
N GLN A 49 -14.64 13.23 -4.43
CA GLN A 49 -15.61 12.18 -4.72
C GLN A 49 -16.21 11.52 -3.47
N PRO A 50 -17.45 10.99 -3.56
CA PRO A 50 -18.06 10.22 -2.49
C PRO A 50 -17.26 8.97 -2.17
N LEU A 51 -17.46 8.45 -0.95
CA LEU A 51 -16.68 7.33 -0.42
C LEU A 51 -16.69 6.06 -1.31
N PRO A 52 -17.83 5.63 -1.89
CA PRO A 52 -17.85 4.43 -2.74
C PRO A 52 -16.96 4.56 -3.98
N GLU A 53 -16.96 5.73 -4.63
CA GLU A 53 -16.13 5.98 -5.82
C GLU A 53 -14.64 5.96 -5.49
N LYS A 54 -14.25 6.54 -4.34
CA LYS A 54 -12.87 6.46 -3.83
C LYS A 54 -12.44 5.01 -3.61
N ILE A 55 -13.32 4.22 -2.97
CA ILE A 55 -13.06 2.81 -2.70
C ILE A 55 -12.89 2.05 -4.01
N LEU A 56 -13.81 2.24 -4.95
CA LEU A 56 -13.77 1.57 -6.24
C LEU A 56 -12.48 1.89 -7.00
N ALA A 57 -12.17 3.17 -7.21
CA ALA A 57 -11.02 3.57 -7.99
C ALA A 57 -9.68 3.14 -7.35
N VAL A 58 -9.54 3.26 -6.03
CA VAL A 58 -8.33 2.79 -5.32
C VAL A 58 -8.23 1.27 -5.33
N SER A 59 -9.35 0.55 -5.22
CA SER A 59 -9.36 -0.92 -5.26
C SER A 59 -8.99 -1.43 -6.65
N LEU A 60 -9.53 -0.84 -7.71
CA LEU A 60 -9.17 -1.15 -9.09
C LEU A 60 -7.70 -0.85 -9.37
N LEU A 61 -7.23 0.33 -8.97
CA LEU A 61 -5.81 0.68 -9.09
C LEU A 61 -4.93 -0.29 -8.29
N GLY A 62 -5.37 -0.66 -7.09
CA GLY A 62 -4.69 -1.63 -6.25
C GLY A 62 -4.61 -3.01 -6.91
N MET A 63 -5.70 -3.50 -7.51
CA MET A 63 -5.70 -4.73 -8.30
C MET A 63 -4.76 -4.62 -9.50
N ALA A 64 -4.83 -3.54 -10.27
CA ALA A 64 -4.02 -3.32 -11.45
C ALA A 64 -2.51 -3.37 -11.15
N VAL A 65 -2.08 -2.87 -9.99
CA VAL A 65 -0.68 -2.98 -9.55
C VAL A 65 -0.36 -4.35 -8.95
N ASN A 66 -1.30 -4.97 -8.24
CA ASN A 66 -1.05 -6.25 -7.59
C ASN A 66 -1.04 -7.45 -8.54
N VAL A 67 -1.73 -7.39 -9.68
CA VAL A 67 -1.68 -8.43 -10.73
C VAL A 67 -0.25 -8.67 -11.24
N PRO A 68 0.50 -7.67 -11.76
CA PRO A 68 1.86 -7.89 -12.23
C PRO A 68 2.82 -8.30 -11.11
N LEU A 69 2.64 -7.80 -9.88
CA LEU A 69 3.40 -8.27 -8.72
C LEU A 69 3.12 -9.75 -8.41
N GLY A 70 1.87 -10.20 -8.58
CA GLY A 70 1.48 -11.59 -8.45
C GLY A 70 2.12 -12.51 -9.51
N ILE A 71 2.25 -12.02 -10.74
CA ILE A 71 2.97 -12.69 -11.84
C ILE A 71 4.46 -12.77 -11.51
N TRP A 72 5.07 -11.66 -11.08
CA TRP A 72 6.49 -11.61 -10.73
C TRP A 72 6.83 -12.57 -9.58
N ARG A 73 5.95 -12.67 -8.57
CA ARG A 73 6.11 -13.58 -7.42
C ARG A 73 6.22 -15.05 -7.83
N GLU A 74 5.65 -15.46 -8.97
CA GLU A 74 5.77 -16.84 -9.48
C GLU A 74 7.09 -17.11 -10.21
N HIS A 75 7.83 -16.07 -10.61
CA HIS A 75 9.13 -16.20 -11.29
C HIS A 75 10.32 -16.21 -10.32
N VAL A 76 10.08 -16.06 -9.02
CA VAL A 76 11.12 -15.99 -7.98
C VAL A 76 10.94 -17.12 -6.98
N GLN A 77 12.05 -17.58 -6.38
CA GLN A 77 11.99 -18.65 -5.39
C GLN A 77 11.21 -18.20 -4.14
N LYS A 78 10.34 -19.06 -3.62
CA LYS A 78 9.59 -18.77 -2.39
C LYS A 78 10.55 -18.47 -1.24
N PHE A 79 10.20 -17.49 -0.42
CA PHE A 79 11.01 -17.01 0.73
C PHE A 79 12.39 -16.42 0.37
N SER A 80 12.68 -16.17 -0.91
CA SER A 80 13.85 -15.39 -1.30
C SER A 80 13.65 -13.87 -1.08
N PRO A 81 14.71 -13.06 -0.96
CA PRO A 81 14.59 -11.60 -0.89
C PRO A 81 13.69 -10.96 -1.97
N PRO A 82 13.78 -11.33 -3.27
CA PRO A 82 12.88 -10.78 -4.29
C PRO A 82 11.42 -11.26 -4.12
N TRP A 83 11.19 -12.46 -3.59
CA TRP A 83 9.84 -12.91 -3.26
C TRP A 83 9.22 -12.08 -2.13
N PHE A 84 10.01 -11.76 -1.10
CA PHE A 84 9.60 -10.84 -0.04
C PHE A 84 9.32 -9.44 -0.61
N ALA A 85 10.17 -8.94 -1.51
CA ALA A 85 9.98 -7.65 -2.16
C ALA A 85 8.67 -7.61 -2.98
N ALA A 86 8.34 -8.67 -3.73
CA ALA A 86 7.12 -8.73 -4.52
C ALA A 86 5.84 -8.57 -3.66
N ILE A 87 5.84 -9.13 -2.44
CA ILE A 87 4.72 -9.01 -1.49
C ILE A 87 4.74 -7.64 -0.79
N HIS A 88 5.92 -7.23 -0.31
CA HIS A 88 6.08 -6.04 0.50
C HIS A 88 6.16 -4.74 -0.30
N ALA A 89 6.30 -4.77 -1.63
CA ALA A 89 6.21 -3.57 -2.46
C ALA A 89 4.77 -3.05 -2.55
N ALA A 90 3.78 -3.96 -2.56
CA ALA A 90 2.37 -3.61 -2.65
C ALA A 90 1.88 -2.86 -1.39
N VAL A 91 2.31 -3.30 -0.20
CA VAL A 91 1.77 -2.79 1.07
C VAL A 91 2.07 -1.28 1.27
N PRO A 92 3.32 -0.78 1.16
CA PRO A 92 3.64 0.64 1.24
C PRO A 92 2.95 1.45 0.15
N LEU A 93 2.82 0.91 -1.06
CA LEU A 93 2.18 1.61 -2.18
C LEU A 93 0.70 1.88 -1.88
N ILE A 94 -0.06 0.83 -1.53
CA ILE A 94 -1.49 0.96 -1.19
C ILE A 94 -1.66 1.86 0.05
N ALA A 95 -0.78 1.73 1.04
CA ALA A 95 -0.83 2.58 2.23
C ALA A 95 -0.62 4.07 1.91
N MET A 96 0.35 4.41 1.06
CA MET A 96 0.61 5.79 0.64
C MET A 96 -0.55 6.34 -0.21
N LEU A 97 -1.08 5.54 -1.12
CA LEU A 97 -2.21 5.91 -1.99
C LEU A 97 -3.47 6.22 -1.16
N ARG A 98 -3.86 5.35 -0.23
CA ARG A 98 -5.01 5.59 0.65
C ARG A 98 -4.88 6.89 1.44
N LYS A 99 -3.66 7.19 1.88
CA LYS A 99 -3.34 8.40 2.62
C LYS A 99 -3.28 9.67 1.76
N SER A 100 -3.05 9.56 0.44
CA SER A 100 -3.03 10.72 -0.47
C SER A 100 -4.43 11.16 -0.91
N VAL A 101 -5.40 10.23 -0.94
CA VAL A 101 -6.82 10.49 -1.27
C VAL A 101 -7.73 10.69 -0.06
N LEU A 102 -7.15 10.76 1.15
CA LEU A 102 -7.88 10.95 2.43
C LEU A 102 -8.95 9.89 2.69
N MET A 103 -8.64 8.63 2.37
CA MET A 103 -9.57 7.53 2.54
C MET A 103 -9.80 7.19 4.04
N PRO A 104 -11.05 6.97 4.48
CA PRO A 104 -11.34 6.59 5.86
C PRO A 104 -10.84 5.19 6.21
N LYS A 105 -10.84 4.88 7.50
CA LYS A 105 -10.33 3.60 8.04
C LYS A 105 -11.21 2.42 7.62
N GLU A 106 -12.52 2.61 7.53
CA GLU A 106 -13.49 1.56 7.14
C GLU A 106 -13.19 0.94 5.77
N ALA A 107 -12.68 1.76 4.84
CA ALA A 107 -12.30 1.30 3.51
C ALA A 107 -11.02 0.43 3.49
N MET A 108 -10.33 0.26 4.63
CA MET A 108 -9.09 -0.52 4.71
C MET A 108 -9.31 -1.97 4.29
N ALA A 109 -10.36 -2.61 4.82
CA ALA A 109 -10.66 -4.00 4.56
C ALA A 109 -10.84 -4.26 3.06
N VAL A 110 -11.60 -3.39 2.37
CA VAL A 110 -11.87 -3.51 0.93
C VAL A 110 -10.57 -3.39 0.13
N THR A 111 -9.73 -2.40 0.43
CA THR A 111 -8.46 -2.22 -0.31
C THR A 111 -7.46 -3.37 -0.07
N ILE A 112 -7.47 -3.97 1.12
CA ILE A 112 -6.64 -5.15 1.41
C ILE A 112 -7.17 -6.36 0.65
N ALA A 113 -8.49 -6.60 0.68
CA ALA A 113 -9.11 -7.68 -0.08
C ALA A 113 -8.81 -7.56 -1.58
N ALA A 114 -8.97 -6.36 -2.15
CA ALA A 114 -8.63 -6.07 -3.55
C ALA A 114 -7.14 -6.35 -3.86
N SER A 115 -6.23 -5.97 -2.96
CA SER A 115 -4.80 -6.24 -3.09
C SER A 115 -4.49 -7.74 -3.14
N ILE A 116 -5.08 -8.52 -2.22
CA ILE A 116 -4.95 -9.99 -2.18
C ILE A 116 -5.52 -10.61 -3.45
N LEU A 117 -6.71 -10.17 -3.87
CA LEU A 117 -7.33 -10.64 -5.12
C LEU A 117 -6.43 -10.40 -6.32
N GLY A 118 -5.87 -9.20 -6.49
CA GLY A 118 -4.92 -8.90 -7.57
C GLY A 118 -3.71 -9.84 -7.59
N GLN A 119 -3.05 -10.03 -6.45
CA GLN A 119 -1.89 -10.92 -6.36
C GLN A 119 -2.24 -12.38 -6.67
N THR A 120 -3.40 -12.85 -6.20
CA THR A 120 -3.85 -14.23 -6.44
C THR A 120 -4.23 -14.46 -7.90
N ILE A 121 -4.86 -13.47 -8.55
CA ILE A 121 -5.21 -13.53 -9.98
C ILE A 121 -3.94 -13.57 -10.82
N GLY A 122 -2.99 -12.67 -10.58
CA GLY A 122 -1.71 -12.63 -11.31
C GLY A 122 -0.93 -13.94 -11.18
N SER A 123 -0.80 -14.45 -9.95
CA SER A 123 -0.12 -15.72 -9.66
C SER A 123 -0.80 -16.93 -10.31
N ARG A 124 -2.14 -16.97 -10.30
CA ARG A 124 -2.89 -18.06 -10.93
C ARG A 124 -2.80 -18.01 -12.46
N ALA A 125 -2.92 -16.82 -13.05
CA ALA A 125 -2.79 -16.63 -14.49
C ALA A 125 -1.42 -17.10 -14.98
N GLU A 126 -0.35 -16.69 -14.29
CA GLU A 126 1.00 -17.07 -14.66
C GLU A 126 1.26 -18.56 -14.47
N ARG A 127 0.79 -19.15 -13.37
CA ARG A 127 0.88 -20.60 -13.14
C ARG A 127 0.17 -21.40 -14.24
N ARG A 128 -0.97 -20.91 -14.75
CA ARG A 128 -1.68 -21.55 -15.88
C ARG A 128 -0.85 -21.44 -17.16
N ARG A 129 -0.31 -20.25 -17.48
CA ARG A 129 0.57 -20.02 -18.63
C ARG A 129 1.78 -20.95 -18.63
N LEU A 130 2.47 -21.05 -17.50
CA LEU A 130 3.65 -21.92 -17.34
C LEU A 130 3.31 -23.41 -17.44
N LYS A 131 2.11 -23.83 -17.04
CA LYS A 131 1.64 -25.22 -17.22
C LYS A 131 1.32 -25.53 -18.68
N THR A 132 0.65 -24.61 -19.39
CA THR A 132 0.32 -24.77 -20.81
C THR A 132 1.58 -24.76 -21.67
N ALA A 133 2.54 -23.87 -21.40
CA ALA A 133 3.79 -23.79 -22.16
C ALA A 133 4.76 -24.96 -21.94
N ARG A 134 4.52 -25.79 -20.92
CA ARG A 134 5.28 -27.02 -20.64
C ARG A 134 4.64 -28.28 -21.24
N ARG A 135 3.42 -28.17 -21.75
CA ARG A 135 2.74 -29.23 -22.51
C ARG A 135 3.07 -29.05 -23.98
#